data_AF-A0A966MLH5-F1
#
_entry.id   AF-A0A966MLH5-F1
#
_cell.length_a   1.000
_cell.length_b   1.000
_cell.length_c   1.000
_cell.angle_alpha   90.00
_cell.angle_beta   90.00
_cell.angle_gamma   90.00
#
_symmetry.space_group_name_H-M   'P 1'
#
loop_
_entity.id
_entity.type
_entity.pdbx_description
1 polymer ?
#
loop_
_entity_poly.entity_id
_entity_poly.type
_entity_poly.pdbx_seq_one_letter_code
_entity_poly.pdbx_strand_id
1 'polypeptide(L)' 'IKKSAQNNGLLCYPMSGTIDGKLGDHVLLAPPFVISNNELDELVHKLSVTIDQVI' A
#
# COMPACT_ATOMS: atom_id res chain seq x y z
N ILE A 1 -5.65 4.51 -5.38
CA ILE A 1 -4.93 3.51 -4.56
C ILE A 1 -5.81 2.32 -4.13
N LYS A 2 -6.70 2.41 -3.12
CA LYS A 2 -7.38 1.23 -2.52
C LYS A 2 -7.98 0.22 -3.51
N LYS A 3 -8.77 0.70 -4.47
CA LYS A 3 -9.44 -0.16 -5.46
C LYS A 3 -8.44 -0.89 -6.39
N SER A 4 -7.41 -0.18 -6.86
CA SER A 4 -6.36 -0.78 -7.70
C SER A 4 -5.51 -1.78 -6.90
N ALA A 5 -5.17 -1.46 -5.64
CA ALA A 5 -4.47 -2.38 -4.74
C ALA A 5 -5.22 -3.71 -4.58
N GLN A 6 -6.53 -3.63 -4.31
CA GLN A 6 -7.37 -4.82 -4.17
C GLN A 6 -7.39 -5.67 -5.44
N ASN A 7 -7.45 -5.04 -6.62
CA ASN A 7 -7.36 -5.75 -7.90
C ASN A 7 -5.99 -6.42 -8.11
N ASN A 8 -4.91 -5.81 -7.61
CA ASN A 8 -3.56 -6.36 -7.64
C ASN A 8 -3.30 -7.39 -6.51
N GLY A 9 -4.34 -7.78 -5.75
CA GLY A 9 -4.22 -8.73 -4.65
C GLY A 9 -3.47 -8.20 -3.44
N LEU A 10 -3.52 -6.88 -3.20
CA LEU A 10 -2.93 -6.18 -2.07
C LEU A 10 -4.02 -5.48 -1.24
N LEU A 11 -4.15 -5.85 0.03
CA LEU A 11 -4.94 -5.08 0.98
C LEU A 11 -4.07 -3.97 1.57
N CYS A 12 -4.55 -2.74 1.49
CA CYS A 12 -3.86 -1.57 2.04
C CYS A 12 -4.85 -0.58 2.66
N TYR A 13 -4.38 0.25 3.57
CA TYR A 13 -5.16 1.29 4.23
C TYR A 13 -4.61 2.67 3.86
N PRO A 14 -5.00 3.23 2.70
CA PRO A 14 -4.62 4.58 2.32
C PRO A 14 -5.44 5.62 3.10
N MET A 15 -4.78 6.70 3.50
CA MET A 15 -5.33 7.81 4.27
C MET A 15 -4.64 9.11 3.86
N SER A 16 -5.22 10.25 4.24
CA SER A 16 -4.67 11.59 3.97
C SER A 16 -4.74 12.48 5.22
N GLY A 17 -4.15 13.66 5.14
CA GLY A 17 -4.25 14.66 6.22
C GLY A 17 -3.30 14.43 7.40
N THR A 18 -2.22 13.66 7.23
CA THR A 18 -1.28 13.37 8.33
C THR A 18 -0.39 14.55 8.70
N ILE A 19 -0.24 15.54 7.81
CA ILE A 19 0.55 16.75 8.09
C ILE A 19 -0.28 17.78 8.87
N ASP A 20 -1.49 18.11 8.39
CA ASP A 20 -2.30 19.22 8.91
C ASP A 20 -3.83 18.95 8.87
N GLY A 21 -4.24 17.70 8.69
CA GLY A 21 -5.64 17.32 8.49
C GLY A 21 -6.14 17.45 7.05
N LYS A 22 -5.31 17.94 6.11
CA LYS A 22 -5.62 18.02 4.68
C LYS A 22 -4.53 17.40 3.80
N LEU A 23 -3.27 17.76 4.05
CA LEU A 23 -2.11 17.30 3.31
C LEU A 23 -1.41 16.14 4.01
N GLY A 24 -0.64 15.36 3.24
CA GLY A 24 0.10 14.20 3.73
C GLY A 24 -0.68 12.91 3.52
N ASP A 25 -0.63 12.42 2.28
CA ASP A 25 -1.13 11.09 1.93
C ASP A 25 -0.16 10.03 2.46
N HIS A 26 -0.70 8.96 3.00
CA HIS A 26 0.09 7.80 3.41
C HIS A 26 -0.68 6.50 3.15
N VAL A 27 0.08 5.41 3.09
CA VAL A 27 -0.46 4.06 2.95
C VAL A 27 0.07 3.23 4.09
N LEU A 28 -0.84 2.71 4.91
CA LEU A 28 -0.50 1.75 5.96
C LEU A 28 -0.58 0.32 5.41
N LEU A 29 0.50 -0.44 5.62
CA LEU A 29 0.60 -1.87 5.36
C LEU A 29 0.85 -2.59 6.69
N ALA A 30 0.16 -3.72 6.88
CA ALA A 30 0.24 -4.50 8.12
C ALA A 30 0.56 -5.97 7.81
N PRO A 31 1.79 -6.27 7.35
CA PRO A 31 2.20 -7.65 7.12
C PRO A 31 2.28 -8.42 8.46
N PRO A 32 2.07 -9.74 8.44
CA PRO A 32 2.25 -10.57 9.64
C PRO A 32 3.73 -10.66 10.04
N PHE A 33 4.01 -10.90 11.31
CA PHE A 33 5.39 -11.04 11.81
C PHE A 33 6.15 -12.23 11.20
N VAL A 34 5.43 -13.27 10.78
CA VAL A 34 5.98 -14.51 10.21
C VAL A 34 6.16 -14.46 8.68
N ILE A 35 6.03 -13.28 8.06
CA ILE A 35 6.20 -13.11 6.61
C ILE A 35 7.63 -13.48 6.17
N SER A 36 7.74 -14.17 5.05
CA SER A 36 9.04 -14.47 4.42
C SER A 36 9.55 -13.28 3.61
N ASN A 37 10.86 -13.26 3.30
CA ASN A 37 11.44 -12.23 2.44
C ASN A 37 10.79 -12.19 1.06
N ASN A 38 10.45 -13.35 0.49
CA ASN A 38 9.85 -13.45 -0.84
C ASN A 38 8.42 -12.85 -0.87
N GLU A 39 7.63 -13.07 0.19
CA GLU A 39 6.32 -12.45 0.35
C GLU A 39 6.42 -10.94 0.62
N LEU A 40 7.48 -10.51 1.32
CA LEU A 40 7.75 -9.09 1.53
C LEU A 40 8.09 -8.38 0.21
N ASP A 41 8.92 -9.00 -0.63
CA ASP A 41 9.25 -8.51 -1.97
C ASP A 41 7.99 -8.43 -2.84
N GLU A 42 7.13 -9.46 -2.81
CA GLU A 42 5.86 -9.45 -3.52
C GLU A 42 4.94 -8.31 -3.05
N LEU A 43 4.85 -8.08 -1.74
CA LEU A 43 4.06 -7.00 -1.14
C LEU A 43 4.54 -5.63 -1.62
N VAL A 44 5.86 -5.38 -1.59
CA VAL A 44 6.46 -4.12 -2.06
C VAL A 44 6.26 -3.96 -3.57
N HIS A 45 6.43 -5.02 -4.35
CA HIS A 45 6.22 -5.00 -5.80
C HIS A 45 4.76 -4.65 -6.15
N LYS A 46 3.78 -5.31 -5.52
CA LYS A 46 2.36 -5.01 -5.69
C LYS A 46 2.01 -3.57 -5.33
N LEU A 47 2.64 -3.02 -4.28
CA LEU A 47 2.46 -1.62 -3.92
C LEU A 47 3.00 -0.69 -5.01
N SER A 48 4.21 -0.94 -5.52
CA SER A 48 4.82 -0.13 -6.59
C SER A 48 3.93 -0.10 -7.83
N VAL A 49 3.53 -1.28 -8.33
CA VAL A 49 2.64 -1.40 -9.50
C VAL A 49 1.31 -0.66 -9.27
N THR A 50 0.74 -0.77 -8.07
CA THR A 50 -0.51 -0.09 -7.72
C THR A 50 -0.35 1.43 -7.76
N ILE A 51 0.77 1.97 -7.28
CA ILE A 51 1.05 3.40 -7.28
C ILE A 51 1.20 3.88 -8.73
N ASP A 52 2.00 3.18 -9.54
CA ASP A 52 2.25 3.53 -10.94
C ASP A 52 0.96 3.53 -11.79
N GLN A 53 -0.03 2.70 -11.44
CA GLN A 53 -1.32 2.61 -12.14
C GLN A 53 -2.29 3.77 -11.85
N VAL A 54 -2.08 4.53 -10.78
CA VAL A 54 -3.07 5.52 -10.29
C VAL A 54 -2.51 6.92 -10.10
N ILE A 55 -1.24 7.13 -10.46
CA ILE A 55 -0.62 8.45 -10.59
C ILE A 55 -0.82 8.95 -12.02
#